data_AF-A0A655CZU0-F1
#
_entry.id   AF-A0A655CZU0-F1
#
_cell.length_a   1.000
_cell.length_b   1.000
_cell.length_c   1.000
_cell.angle_alpha   90.00
_cell.angle_beta   90.00
_cell.angle_gamma   90.00
#
_symmetry.space_group_name_H-M   'P 1'
#
loop_
_entity.id
_entity.type
_entity.pdbx_description
1 polymer ?
#
loop_
_entity_poly.entity_id
_entity_poly.type
_entity_poly.pdbx_seq_one_letter_code
_entity_poly.pdbx_strand_id
1 'polypeptide(L)' 'MAVRPEPFGALLYHFGTRKLSFLKNRTILAVVQTLADYPDIRSACRGAGVDDCDQDPYLHALSVLAGSNMLVPRQTT' A
#
# COMPACT_ATOMS: atom_id res chain seq x y z
N MET A 1 11.73 5.97 -0.88
CA MET A 1 11.33 4.62 -1.37
C MET A 1 11.15 4.68 -2.88
N ALA A 2 11.23 3.55 -3.58
CA ALA A 2 10.93 3.43 -5.00
C ALA A 2 9.82 2.39 -5.22
N VAL A 3 8.95 2.66 -6.19
CA VAL A 3 7.85 1.78 -6.61
C VAL A 3 8.04 1.45 -8.08
N ARG A 4 8.10 0.17 -8.42
CA ARG A 4 8.12 -0.30 -9.82
C ARG A 4 6.87 -1.12 -10.09
N PRO A 5 5.90 -0.59 -10.86
CA PRO A 5 4.71 -1.33 -11.28
C PRO A 5 5.08 -2.53 -12.17
N GLU A 6 4.38 -3.64 -11.99
CA GLU A 6 4.55 -4.88 -12.74
C GLU A 6 3.17 -5.49 -13.08
N PRO A 7 3.04 -6.39 -14.06
CA PRO A 7 1.75 -7.00 -14.42
C PRO A 7 1.05 -7.70 -13.25
N PHE A 8 1.81 -8.22 -12.28
CA PHE A 8 1.30 -8.88 -11.08
C PHE A 8 1.01 -7.92 -9.90
N GLY A 9 1.40 -6.65 -9.98
CA GLY A 9 1.35 -5.71 -8.87
C GLY A 9 2.55 -4.77 -8.87
N ALA A 10 3.46 -4.88 -7.90
CA ALA A 10 4.64 -4.02 -7.85
C ALA A 10 5.81 -4.57 -7.02
N LEU A 11 6.98 -4.02 -7.29
CA LEU A 11 8.17 -4.12 -6.47
C LEU A 11 8.36 -2.81 -5.68
N LEU A 12 8.49 -2.90 -4.36
CA LEU A 12 8.76 -1.79 -3.46
C LEU A 12 10.18 -1.90 -2.93
N TYR A 13 10.98 -0.84 -3.10
CA TYR A 13 12.33 -0.79 -2.56
C TYR A 13 12.49 0.38 -1.60
N HIS A 14 12.96 0.10 -0.39
CA HIS A 14 13.26 1.11 0.60
C HIS A 14 14.77 1.33 0.70
N PHE A 15 15.26 2.47 0.20
CA PHE A 15 16.70 2.77 0.13
C PHE A 15 17.43 2.78 1.48
N GLY A 16 16.78 3.28 2.56
CA GLY A 16 17.41 3.33 3.89
C GLY A 16 17.65 1.94 4.50
N THR A 17 16.59 1.14 4.61
CA THR A 17 16.65 -0.24 5.15
C THR A 17 17.14 -1.30 4.15
N ARG A 18 17.31 -0.95 2.87
CA ARG A 18 17.64 -1.86 1.75
C ARG A 18 16.67 -3.05 1.59
N LYS A 19 15.45 -2.92 2.10
CA LYS A 19 14.40 -3.94 2.00
C LYS A 19 13.75 -3.90 0.62
N LEU A 20 13.36 -5.07 0.13
CA LEU A 20 12.55 -5.28 -1.07
C LEU A 20 11.26 -5.99 -0.67
N SER A 21 10.11 -5.45 -1.07
CA SER A 21 8.79 -6.04 -0.83
C SER A 21 8.02 -6.18 -2.13
N PHE A 22 7.17 -7.20 -2.20
CA PHE A 22 6.39 -7.54 -3.39
C PHE A 22 4.91 -7.34 -3.10
N LEU A 23 4.26 -6.52 -3.92
CA LEU A 23 2.81 -6.45 -3.98
C LEU A 23 2.34 -7.42 -5.07
N LYS A 24 1.65 -8.49 -4.67
CA LYS A 24 1.24 -9.59 -5.57
C LYS A 24 -0.15 -9.41 -6.21
N ASN A 25 -0.74 -8.22 -6.08
CA ASN A 25 -2.01 -7.89 -6.70
C ASN A 25 -1.97 -6.41 -7.14
N ARG A 26 -2.57 -6.10 -8.30
CA ARG A 26 -2.70 -4.73 -8.81
C ARG A 26 -3.61 -3.86 -7.93
N THR A 27 -4.61 -4.44 -7.26
CA THR A 27 -5.51 -3.72 -6.37
C THR A 27 -4.78 -3.15 -5.16
N ILE A 28 -3.90 -3.92 -4.51
CA ILE A 28 -3.10 -3.38 -3.39
C ILE A 28 -2.12 -2.29 -3.86
N LEU A 29 -1.58 -2.39 -5.08
CA LEU A 29 -0.80 -1.30 -5.66
C LEU A 29 -1.66 -0.03 -5.82
N ALA A 30 -2.88 -0.16 -6.35
CA ALA A 30 -3.79 0.98 -6.51
C ALA A 30 -4.13 1.64 -5.17
N VAL A 31 -4.39 0.84 -4.12
CA VAL A 31 -4.60 1.36 -2.76
C VAL A 31 -3.37 2.11 -2.26
N VAL A 32 -2.17 1.56 -2.41
CA VAL A 32 -0.92 2.21 -1.98
C VAL A 32 -0.67 3.52 -2.74
N GLN A 33 -0.95 3.56 -4.04
CA GLN A 33 -0.73 4.75 -4.87
C GLN A 33 -1.68 5.89 -4.54
N THR A 34 -2.93 5.58 -4.19
CA THR A 34 -3.97 6.57 -3.89
C THR A 34 -4.10 6.86 -2.40
N LEU A 35 -3.34 6.20 -1.53
CA LEU A 35 -3.50 6.29 -0.07
C LEU A 35 -3.44 7.73 0.46
N ALA A 36 -2.63 8.60 -0.16
CA ALA A 36 -2.50 10.01 0.23
C ALA A 36 -3.71 10.87 -0.14
N ASP A 37 -4.54 10.41 -1.07
CA ASP A 37 -5.73 11.11 -1.58
C ASP A 37 -6.95 10.90 -0.66
N TYR A 38 -6.87 9.93 0.27
CA TYR A 38 -7.94 9.58 1.18
C TYR A 38 -7.60 9.92 2.63
N PRO A 39 -8.61 10.16 3.48
CA PRO A 39 -8.40 10.47 4.90
C PRO A 39 -7.94 9.24 5.71
N ASP A 40 -8.27 8.03 5.26
CA ASP A 40 -7.98 6.78 5.94
C ASP A 40 -7.85 5.60 4.96
N ILE A 41 -7.28 4.51 5.46
CA ILE A 41 -6.99 3.30 4.67
C ILE A 41 -8.26 2.67 4.11
N ARG A 42 -9.37 2.62 4.87
CA ARG A 42 -10.61 1.96 4.42
C ARG A 42 -11.25 2.74 3.28
N SER A 43 -11.20 4.07 3.35
CA SER A 43 -11.63 4.94 2.27
C SER A 43 -10.79 4.75 1.01
N ALA A 44 -9.46 4.58 1.14
CA ALA A 44 -8.60 4.23 0.01
C ALA A 44 -8.92 2.85 -0.59
N CYS A 45 -9.19 1.84 0.23
CA CYS A 45 -9.61 0.51 -0.23
C CYS A 45 -10.90 0.60 -1.08
N ARG A 46 -11.91 1.33 -0.60
CA ARG A 46 -13.16 1.56 -1.36
C ARG A 46 -12.90 2.32 -2.66
N GLY A 47 -12.07 3.35 -2.62
CA GLY A 47 -11.64 4.09 -3.81
C GLY A 47 -10.95 3.23 -4.87
N ALA A 48 -10.28 2.15 -4.45
CA ALA A 48 -9.66 1.16 -5.32
C ALA A 48 -10.62 0.01 -5.72
N GLY A 49 -11.90 0.07 -5.36
CA GLY A 49 -12.92 -0.93 -5.69
C GLY A 49 -12.92 -2.16 -4.78
N VAL A 50 -12.41 -2.06 -3.55
CA VAL A 50 -12.48 -3.12 -2.54
C VAL A 50 -13.68 -2.91 -1.62
N ASP A 51 -14.65 -3.81 -1.69
CA ASP A 51 -15.80 -3.82 -0.80
C ASP A 51 -15.41 -4.02 0.66
N ASP A 52 -16.20 -3.48 1.60
CA ASP A 52 -15.88 -3.47 3.03
C ASP A 52 -15.68 -4.90 3.59
N CYS A 53 -16.41 -5.89 3.08
CA CYS A 53 -16.28 -7.29 3.48
C CYS A 53 -14.96 -7.93 3.05
N ASP A 54 -14.30 -7.38 2.02
CA ASP A 54 -13.07 -7.93 1.44
C ASP A 54 -11.81 -7.14 1.87
N GLN A 55 -11.94 -6.14 2.75
CA GLN A 55 -10.84 -5.24 3.10
C GLN A 55 -9.79 -5.87 4.03
N ASP A 56 -10.15 -6.83 4.88
CA ASP A 56 -9.25 -7.44 5.86
C ASP A 56 -7.87 -7.85 5.31
N PRO A 57 -7.75 -8.59 4.19
CA PRO A 57 -6.44 -8.94 3.63
C PRO A 57 -5.61 -7.71 3.20
N TYR A 58 -6.26 -6.65 2.73
CA TYR A 58 -5.59 -5.41 2.35
C TYR A 58 -5.11 -4.64 3.58
N LEU A 59 -5.94 -4.54 4.62
CA LEU A 59 -5.56 -3.93 5.90
C LEU A 59 -4.36 -4.64 6.53
N HIS A 60 -4.38 -5.98 6.52
CA HIS A 60 -3.25 -6.78 7.00
C HIS A 60 -1.97 -6.48 6.20
N ALA A 61 -2.05 -6.52 4.87
CA ALA A 61 -0.90 -6.26 4.02
C ALA A 61 -0.33 -4.84 4.21
N LEU A 62 -1.18 -3.83 4.33
CA LEU A 62 -0.77 -2.45 4.62
C LEU A 62 -0.13 -2.31 6.00
N SER A 63 -0.62 -3.03 7.00
CA SER A 63 0.01 -3.10 8.33
C SER A 63 1.42 -3.69 8.27
N VAL A 64 1.65 -4.73 7.45
CA VAL A 64 2.99 -5.32 7.25
C VAL A 64 3.93 -4.33 6.57
N LEU A 65 3.43 -3.58 5.58
CA LEU A 65 4.22 -2.53 4.93
C LEU A 65 4.55 -1.39 5.90
N ALA A 66 3.62 -0.98 6.75
CA ALA A 66 3.87 0.02 7.79
C ALA A 66 4.92 -0.46 8.80
N GLY A 67 4.79 -1.69 9.31
CA GLY A 67 5.74 -2.30 10.25
C GLY A 67 7.14 -2.53 9.65
N SER A 68 7.28 -2.48 8.33
CA SER A 68 8.58 -2.59 7.64
C SER A 68 9.15 -1.25 7.17
N ASN A 69 8.52 -0.12 7.53
CA ASN A 69 8.82 1.23 7.04
C ASN A 69 8.65 1.41 5.52
N MET A 70 7.95 0.49 4.84
CA MET A 70 7.60 0.64 3.42
C MET A 70 6.46 1.63 3.22
N LEU A 71 5.57 1.74 4.19
CA LEU A 71 4.57 2.81 4.30
C LEU A 71 4.83 3.60 5.58
N VAL A 72 4.60 4.91 5.53
CA VAL A 72 4.75 5.80 6.68
C VAL A 72 3.52 6.68 6.81
N PRO A 73 3.13 7.08 8.04
CA PRO A 73 2.08 8.06 8.24
C PRO A 73 2.38 9.34 7.45
N ARG A 74 1.33 9.94 6.88
CA ARG A 74 1.44 11.26 6.27
C ARG A 74 1.86 12.26 7.34
N GLN A 75 2.91 13.02 7.08
CA GLN A 75 3.32 14.10 7.96
C GLN A 75 2.34 15.27 7.76
N THR A 76 1.54 15.56 8.77
CA THR A 76 0.73 16.79 8.81
C THR A 76 1.70 17.93 9.07
N THR A 77 1.91 18.78 8.07
CA THR A 77 2.72 20.01 8.19
C THR A 77 1.79 21.19 8.40
#